data_AF-A0A822VMR5-F1
#
_entry.id   AF-A0A822VMR5-F1
#
_cell.length_a   1.000
_cell.length_b   1.000
_cell.length_c   1.000
_cell.angle_alpha   90.00
_cell.angle_beta   90.00
_cell.angle_gamma   90.00
#
_symmetry.space_group_name_H-M   'P 1'
#
loop_
_entity.id
_entity.type
_entity.pdbx_description
1 polymer ?
#
loop_
_entity_poly.entity_id
_entity_poly.type
_entity_poly.pdbx_seq_one_letter_code
_entity_poly.pdbx_strand_id
1 'polypeptide(L)'
;MPAFLLGLILVHYSLRKWGWRITVYLACLLYLLGSVETYSSYLAESALLTAFDSYKTFFFTSRNGLFYAPIFVLTGFYLADKLNHPIFQYRQKNKLLVCTALLAFEATVIYLNQGYDKNFLFSLIPFTAYLVAWTLTTDLFRQKKFQFLKEYASYYYFIHVIPVEISFFFLETSSLTKIQQGWLVFLITIITCQLLSWLIIGYKKRTL
;
A
#
# COMPACT_ATOMS: atom_id res chain seq x y z
N MET A 1 -1.64 13.02 -4.59
CA MET A 1 -0.30 12.42 -4.78
C MET A 1 0.00 12.32 -6.28
N PRO A 2 1.11 12.86 -6.79
CA PRO A 2 1.46 12.86 -8.22
C PRO A 2 1.49 11.45 -8.84
N ALA A 3 1.96 10.45 -8.10
CA ALA A 3 2.01 9.05 -8.53
C ALA A 3 0.63 8.48 -8.91
N PHE A 4 -0.42 8.84 -8.17
CA PHE A 4 -1.79 8.42 -8.49
C PHE A 4 -2.29 9.07 -9.79
N LEU A 5 -2.00 10.36 -10.01
CA LEU A 5 -2.40 11.05 -11.22
C LEU A 5 -1.73 10.44 -12.46
N LEU A 6 -0.44 10.12 -12.37
CA LEU A 6 0.28 9.42 -13.44
C LEU A 6 -0.33 8.06 -13.74
N GLY A 7 -0.58 7.24 -12.72
CA GLY A 7 -1.24 5.95 -12.87
C GLY A 7 -2.63 6.08 -13.51
N LEU A 8 -3.41 7.09 -13.11
CA LEU A 8 -4.74 7.38 -13.67
C LEU A 8 -4.67 7.75 -15.15
N ILE A 9 -3.79 8.69 -15.53
CA ILE A 9 -3.61 9.10 -16.92
C ILE A 9 -3.20 7.91 -17.78
N LEU A 10 -2.23 7.12 -17.31
CA LEU A 10 -1.72 5.96 -18.03
C LEU A 10 -2.81 4.90 -18.26
N VAL A 11 -3.53 4.53 -17.20
CA VAL A 11 -4.60 3.53 -17.29
C VAL A 11 -5.74 4.04 -18.15
N HIS A 12 -6.18 5.29 -17.96
CA HIS A 12 -7.29 5.86 -18.74
C HIS A 12 -6.94 5.93 -20.23
N TYR A 13 -5.74 6.41 -20.57
CA TYR A 13 -5.28 6.46 -21.96
C TYR A 13 -5.18 5.05 -22.58
N SER A 14 -4.62 4.09 -21.85
CA SER A 14 -4.44 2.71 -22.32
C SER A 14 -5.79 2.01 -22.53
N LEU A 15 -6.75 2.19 -21.61
CA LEU A 15 -8.10 1.64 -21.74
C LEU A 15 -8.81 2.19 -22.98
N ARG A 16 -8.68 3.49 -23.25
CA ARG A 16 -9.32 4.12 -24.41
C ARG A 16 -8.70 3.69 -25.74
N LYS A 17 -7.38 3.49 -25.78
CA LYS A 17 -6.65 3.18 -27.02
C LYS A 17 -6.60 1.70 -27.35
N TRP A 18 -6.42 0.85 -26.33
CA TRP A 18 -6.10 -0.57 -26.49
C TRP A 18 -7.09 -1.50 -25.77
N GLY A 19 -8.01 -0.96 -24.99
CA GLY A 19 -9.05 -1.73 -24.30
C GLY A 19 -8.55 -2.47 -23.06
N TRP A 20 -9.46 -3.23 -22.46
CA TRP A 20 -9.27 -3.85 -21.14
C TRP A 20 -8.16 -4.91 -21.12
N ARG A 21 -8.13 -5.79 -22.13
CA ARG A 21 -7.20 -6.94 -22.17
C ARG A 21 -5.75 -6.50 -22.17
N ILE A 22 -5.41 -5.55 -23.05
CA ILE A 22 -4.04 -5.03 -23.19
C ILE A 22 -3.66 -4.21 -21.95
N THR A 23 -4.59 -3.43 -21.40
CA THR A 23 -4.30 -2.61 -20.21
C THR A 23 -4.07 -3.48 -18.97
N VAL A 24 -4.83 -4.56 -18.78
CA VAL A 24 -4.59 -5.54 -17.71
C VAL A 24 -3.21 -6.15 -17.88
N TYR A 25 -2.87 -6.62 -19.08
CA TYR A 25 -1.56 -7.22 -19.33
C TYR A 25 -0.41 -6.25 -19.04
N LEU A 26 -0.51 -5.01 -19.52
CA LEU A 26 0.49 -3.97 -19.25
C LEU A 26 0.60 -3.65 -17.76
N ALA A 27 -0.52 -3.50 -17.04
CA ALA A 27 -0.50 -3.22 -15.61
C ALA A 27 0.11 -4.38 -14.82
N CYS A 28 -0.19 -5.64 -15.17
CA CYS A 28 0.42 -6.82 -14.58
C CYS A 28 1.92 -6.88 -14.86
N LEU A 29 2.35 -6.61 -16.09
CA LEU A 29 3.76 -6.59 -16.47
C LEU A 29 4.53 -5.52 -15.69
N LEU A 30 3.99 -4.30 -15.61
CA LEU A 30 4.59 -3.21 -14.83
C LEU A 30 4.68 -3.58 -13.34
N TYR A 31 3.64 -4.19 -12.78
CA TYR A 31 3.66 -4.62 -11.39
C TYR A 31 4.69 -5.75 -11.15
N LEU A 32 4.79 -6.72 -12.06
CA LEU A 32 5.79 -7.79 -12.01
C LEU A 32 7.22 -7.23 -12.03
N LEU A 33 7.50 -6.27 -12.91
CA LEU A 33 8.81 -5.62 -12.97
C LEU A 33 9.14 -4.88 -11.67
N GLY A 34 8.17 -4.17 -11.07
CA GLY A 34 8.36 -3.54 -9.76
C GLY A 34 8.55 -4.55 -8.63
N SER A 35 7.86 -5.69 -8.69
CA SER A 35 7.96 -6.74 -7.67
C SER A 35 9.35 -7.37 -7.56
N VAL A 36 10.18 -7.31 -8.62
CA VAL A 36 11.57 -7.78 -8.59
C VAL A 36 12.35 -7.13 -7.43
N GLU A 37 12.02 -5.89 -7.04
CA GLU A 37 12.64 -5.23 -5.89
C GLU A 37 12.41 -6.02 -4.60
N THR A 38 11.18 -6.47 -4.38
CA THR A 38 10.75 -7.16 -3.16
C THR A 38 11.17 -8.63 -3.12
N TYR A 39 11.17 -9.32 -4.26
CA TYR A 39 11.56 -10.73 -4.35
C TYR A 39 13.02 -10.93 -4.81
N SER A 40 13.83 -9.87 -4.82
CA SER A 40 15.25 -9.91 -5.23
C SER A 40 16.06 -10.99 -4.51
N SER A 41 15.80 -11.22 -3.22
CA SER A 41 16.43 -12.28 -2.41
C SER A 41 16.18 -13.69 -2.96
N TYR A 42 15.04 -13.93 -3.60
CA TYR A 42 14.66 -15.20 -4.20
C TYR A 42 15.10 -15.33 -5.66
N LEU A 43 15.45 -14.21 -6.30
CA LEU A 43 15.82 -14.11 -7.71
C LEU A 43 17.33 -13.97 -7.92
N ALA A 44 18.12 -14.30 -6.88
CA ALA A 44 19.58 -14.27 -6.92
C ALA A 44 20.10 -14.97 -8.20
N GLU A 45 21.01 -14.31 -8.91
CA GLU A 45 21.64 -14.77 -10.16
C GLU A 45 20.76 -14.81 -11.42
N SER A 46 19.52 -14.31 -11.37
CA SER A 46 18.67 -14.24 -12.57
C SER A 46 18.97 -13.01 -13.45
N ALA A 47 18.83 -13.15 -14.78
CA ALA A 47 18.96 -12.04 -15.73
C ALA A 47 18.00 -10.87 -15.46
N LEU A 48 16.86 -11.16 -14.79
CA LEU A 48 15.89 -10.15 -14.36
C LEU A 48 16.44 -9.23 -13.27
N LEU A 49 17.25 -9.77 -12.36
CA LEU A 49 17.89 -8.98 -11.30
C LEU A 49 18.92 -8.02 -11.88
N THR A 50 19.76 -8.49 -12.82
CA THR A 50 20.77 -7.66 -13.50
C THR A 50 20.14 -6.51 -14.30
N ALA A 51 19.02 -6.77 -14.98
CA ALA A 51 18.26 -5.73 -15.68
C ALA A 51 17.65 -4.71 -14.70
N PHE A 52 17.17 -5.18 -13.54
CA PHE A 52 16.61 -4.32 -12.50
C PHE A 52 17.67 -3.47 -11.79
N ASP A 53 18.86 -4.00 -11.52
CA ASP A 53 19.98 -3.24 -10.95
C ASP A 53 20.45 -2.12 -11.89
N SER A 54 20.43 -2.38 -13.20
CA SER A 54 20.69 -1.35 -14.23
C SER A 54 19.60 -0.28 -14.30
N TYR A 55 18.35 -0.63 -13.93
CA TYR A 55 17.27 0.34 -13.83
C TYR A 55 17.40 1.21 -12.57
N LYS A 56 17.84 0.63 -11.44
CA LYS A 56 18.05 1.34 -10.17
C LYS A 56 19.07 2.46 -10.24
N THR A 57 20.05 2.40 -11.15
CA THR A 57 20.99 3.51 -11.36
C THR A 57 20.33 4.77 -11.92
N PHE A 58 19.19 4.65 -12.61
CA PHE A 58 18.43 5.79 -13.14
C PHE A 58 17.27 6.20 -12.24
N PHE A 59 16.56 5.22 -11.70
CA PHE A 59 15.41 5.43 -10.82
C PHE A 59 15.67 4.68 -9.53
N PHE A 60 16.22 5.39 -8.54
CA PHE A 60 16.64 4.90 -7.22
C PHE A 60 15.70 3.88 -6.53
N THR A 61 14.42 3.84 -6.89
CA THR A 61 13.45 2.85 -6.42
C THR A 61 12.43 2.51 -7.50
N SER A 62 11.87 1.30 -7.43
CA SER A 62 10.70 0.91 -8.22
C SER A 62 9.38 1.45 -7.65
N ARG A 63 9.41 2.05 -6.45
CA ARG A 63 8.28 2.71 -5.78
C ARG A 63 7.92 4.06 -6.43
N ASN A 64 7.54 4.01 -7.69
CA ASN A 64 7.08 5.15 -8.46
C ASN A 64 5.63 4.96 -8.93
N GLY A 65 5.04 6.05 -9.44
CA GLY A 65 3.68 6.02 -9.98
C GLY A 65 3.51 5.20 -11.26
N LEU A 66 4.59 4.66 -11.83
CA LEU A 66 4.56 3.90 -13.07
C LEU A 66 4.37 2.40 -12.79
N PHE A 67 5.13 1.81 -11.86
CA PHE A 67 5.09 0.37 -11.62
C PHE A 67 4.01 -0.03 -10.62
N TYR A 68 3.78 0.78 -9.59
CA TYR A 68 2.86 0.42 -8.51
C TYR A 68 1.42 0.88 -8.78
N ALA A 69 1.21 2.14 -9.18
CA ALA A 69 -0.13 2.74 -9.24
C ALA A 69 -1.11 2.11 -10.26
N PRO A 70 -0.68 1.75 -11.50
CA PRO A 70 -1.63 1.33 -12.54
C PRO A 70 -2.50 0.13 -12.18
N ILE A 71 -1.95 -0.89 -11.49
CA ILE A 71 -2.72 -2.09 -11.15
C ILE A 71 -3.84 -1.78 -10.15
N PHE A 72 -3.58 -0.91 -9.17
CA PHE A 72 -4.58 -0.52 -8.17
C PHE A 72 -5.63 0.42 -8.77
N VAL A 73 -5.23 1.34 -9.65
CA VAL A 73 -6.18 2.19 -10.40
C VAL A 73 -7.09 1.33 -11.27
N LEU A 74 -6.53 0.38 -12.01
CA LEU A 74 -7.29 -0.54 -12.85
C LEU A 74 -8.25 -1.39 -12.02
N THR A 75 -7.80 -1.89 -10.88
CA THR A 75 -8.64 -2.62 -9.91
C THR A 75 -9.79 -1.74 -9.42
N GLY A 76 -9.54 -0.46 -9.16
CA GLY A 76 -10.57 0.52 -8.81
C GLY A 76 -11.61 0.72 -9.91
N PHE A 77 -11.19 0.88 -11.18
CA PHE A 77 -12.11 0.96 -12.31
C PHE A 77 -12.94 -0.32 -12.48
N TYR A 78 -12.29 -1.48 -12.40
CA TYR A 78 -12.98 -2.76 -12.48
C TYR A 78 -14.01 -2.94 -11.36
N LEU A 79 -13.66 -2.52 -10.15
CA LEU A 79 -14.57 -2.55 -9.01
C LEU A 79 -15.76 -1.61 -9.22
N ALA A 80 -15.54 -0.39 -9.71
CA ALA A 80 -16.61 0.56 -9.99
C ALA A 80 -17.61 0.02 -11.02
N ASP A 81 -17.12 -0.62 -12.08
CA ASP A 81 -17.98 -1.15 -13.16
C ASP A 81 -18.68 -2.46 -12.79
N LYS A 82 -18.06 -3.29 -11.95
CA LYS A 82 -18.51 -4.66 -11.64
C LYS A 82 -18.85 -4.89 -10.18
N LEU A 83 -19.09 -3.84 -9.39
CA LEU A 83 -19.41 -3.95 -7.96
C LEU A 83 -20.58 -4.92 -7.69
N ASN A 84 -21.59 -4.91 -8.56
CA ASN A 84 -22.78 -5.75 -8.45
C ASN A 84 -22.58 -7.19 -8.95
N HIS A 85 -21.40 -7.53 -9.45
CA HIS A 85 -21.10 -8.86 -9.95
C HIS A 85 -20.95 -9.86 -8.78
N PRO A 86 -21.39 -11.13 -8.93
CA PRO A 86 -21.31 -12.14 -7.87
C PRO A 86 -19.88 -12.39 -7.36
N ILE A 87 -18.86 -12.09 -8.16
CA ILE A 87 -17.45 -12.19 -7.73
C ILE A 87 -17.19 -11.31 -6.50
N PHE A 88 -17.79 -10.12 -6.40
CA PHE A 88 -17.58 -9.21 -5.27
C PHE A 88 -18.63 -9.36 -4.18
N GLN A 89 -19.87 -9.71 -4.51
CA GLN A 89 -20.95 -9.81 -3.51
C GLN A 89 -21.04 -11.19 -2.84
N TYR A 90 -20.79 -12.28 -3.56
CA TYR A 90 -20.95 -13.62 -3.01
C TYR A 90 -19.81 -13.97 -2.04
N ARG A 91 -20.17 -14.31 -0.79
CA ARG A 91 -19.25 -14.71 0.30
C ARG A 91 -18.05 -13.77 0.45
N GLN A 92 -18.30 -12.48 0.29
CA GLN A 92 -17.27 -11.44 0.29
C GLN A 92 -16.39 -11.46 1.54
N LYS A 93 -16.98 -11.66 2.72
CA LYS A 93 -16.25 -11.77 4.00
C LYS A 93 -15.26 -12.93 4.00
N ASN A 94 -15.66 -14.09 3.48
CA ASN A 94 -14.78 -15.27 3.41
C ASN A 94 -13.63 -15.02 2.44
N LYS A 95 -13.90 -14.40 1.28
CA LYS A 95 -12.87 -14.03 0.30
C LYS A 95 -11.88 -13.03 0.88
N LEU A 96 -12.37 -12.04 1.62
CA LEU A 96 -11.52 -11.08 2.33
C LEU A 96 -10.64 -11.79 3.37
N LEU A 97 -11.20 -12.69 4.18
CA LEU A 97 -10.42 -13.47 5.16
C LEU A 97 -9.33 -14.31 4.48
N VAL A 98 -9.64 -14.98 3.37
CA VAL A 98 -8.66 -15.75 2.59
C VAL A 98 -7.56 -14.83 2.06
N CYS A 99 -7.90 -13.66 1.51
CA CYS A 99 -6.91 -12.70 1.03
C CYS A 99 -6.04 -12.15 2.16
N THR A 100 -6.61 -11.89 3.34
CA THR A 100 -5.87 -11.48 4.53
C THR A 100 -4.89 -12.57 4.97
N ALA A 101 -5.31 -13.84 4.97
CA ALA A 101 -4.44 -14.97 5.31
C ALA A 101 -3.29 -15.12 4.29
N LEU A 102 -3.58 -15.01 2.99
CA LEU A 102 -2.56 -15.02 1.94
C LEU A 102 -1.58 -13.86 2.09
N LEU A 103 -2.07 -12.66 2.44
CA LEU A 103 -1.23 -11.49 2.69
C LEU A 103 -0.33 -11.67 3.92
N ALA A 104 -0.85 -12.21 5.01
CA ALA A 104 -0.05 -12.52 6.19
C ALA A 104 1.02 -13.57 5.88
N PHE A 105 0.67 -14.60 5.11
CA PHE A 105 1.61 -15.63 4.68
C PHE A 105 2.72 -15.05 3.80
N GLU A 106 2.37 -14.32 2.74
CA GLU A 106 3.34 -13.68 1.84
C GLU A 106 4.25 -12.68 2.58
N ALA A 107 3.67 -11.86 3.46
CA ALA A 107 4.45 -10.94 4.28
C ALA A 107 5.43 -11.66 5.21
N THR A 108 5.04 -12.82 5.76
CA THR A 108 5.92 -13.65 6.60
C THR A 108 7.08 -14.21 5.79
N VAL A 109 6.81 -14.73 4.59
CA VAL A 109 7.83 -15.27 3.67
C VAL A 109 8.84 -14.19 3.26
N ILE A 110 8.39 -12.97 2.97
CA ILE A 110 9.26 -11.83 2.64
C ILE A 110 10.00 -11.31 3.86
N TYR A 111 9.40 -11.40 5.06
CA TYR A 111 10.08 -11.02 6.29
C TYR A 111 11.28 -11.93 6.57
N LEU A 112 11.15 -13.24 6.29
CA LEU A 112 12.22 -14.23 6.46
C LEU A 112 13.36 -14.02 5.46
N ASN A 113 13.05 -13.78 4.17
CA ASN A 113 14.06 -13.51 3.14
C ASN A 113 13.85 -12.12 2.53
N GLN A 114 14.49 -11.13 3.13
CA GLN A 114 14.30 -9.73 2.76
C GLN A 114 15.02 -9.42 1.45
N GLY A 115 14.25 -8.95 0.46
CA GLY A 115 14.81 -8.28 -0.72
C GLY A 115 15.23 -6.84 -0.40
N TYR A 116 15.52 -6.06 -1.44
CA TYR A 116 15.93 -4.67 -1.31
C TYR A 116 14.90 -3.78 -0.60
N ASP A 117 13.61 -3.95 -0.90
CA ASP A 117 12.52 -3.20 -0.25
C ASP A 117 11.18 -3.95 -0.34
N LYS A 118 10.27 -3.74 0.62
CA LYS A 118 9.05 -4.53 0.83
C LYS A 118 7.77 -3.84 0.31
N ASN A 119 7.87 -3.25 -0.88
CA ASN A 119 6.80 -2.41 -1.44
C ASN A 119 5.73 -3.19 -2.24
N PHE A 120 6.08 -4.33 -2.82
CA PHE A 120 5.20 -5.06 -3.75
C PHE A 120 4.82 -6.42 -3.18
N LEU A 121 3.52 -6.64 -3.00
CA LEU A 121 2.93 -7.87 -2.47
C LEU A 121 1.79 -8.28 -3.40
N PHE A 122 1.87 -9.45 -4.03
CA PHE A 122 0.84 -9.86 -4.99
C PHE A 122 -0.52 -10.04 -4.34
N SER A 123 -0.55 -10.57 -3.12
CA SER A 123 -1.77 -10.75 -2.33
C SER A 123 -2.42 -9.43 -1.90
N LEU A 124 -1.70 -8.32 -1.95
CA LEU A 124 -2.23 -6.98 -1.64
C LEU A 124 -3.25 -6.52 -2.69
N ILE A 125 -3.09 -6.92 -3.96
CA ILE A 125 -4.02 -6.55 -5.03
C ILE A 125 -5.43 -7.12 -4.75
N PRO A 126 -5.64 -8.44 -4.59
CA PRO A 126 -6.96 -8.97 -4.26
C PRO A 126 -7.44 -8.55 -2.87
N PHE A 127 -6.54 -8.43 -1.88
CA PHE A 127 -6.90 -7.95 -0.54
C PHE A 127 -7.54 -6.56 -0.59
N THR A 128 -6.87 -5.60 -1.25
CA THR A 128 -7.39 -4.24 -1.39
C THR A 128 -8.69 -4.20 -2.18
N ALA A 129 -8.81 -4.99 -3.26
CA ALA A 129 -10.04 -5.10 -4.04
C ALA A 129 -11.23 -5.54 -3.16
N TYR A 130 -11.08 -6.63 -2.41
CA TYR A 130 -12.16 -7.14 -1.55
C TYR A 130 -12.42 -6.27 -0.32
N LEU A 131 -11.40 -5.62 0.23
CA LEU A 131 -11.54 -4.70 1.36
C LEU A 131 -12.36 -3.47 0.96
N VAL A 132 -12.03 -2.85 -0.17
CA VAL A 132 -12.76 -1.70 -0.71
C VAL A 132 -14.17 -2.12 -1.11
N ALA A 133 -14.31 -3.25 -1.81
CA ALA A 133 -15.62 -3.79 -2.15
C ALA A 133 -16.47 -3.97 -0.88
N TRP A 134 -15.90 -4.50 0.21
CA TRP A 134 -16.63 -4.78 1.44
C TRP A 134 -17.02 -3.49 2.13
N THR A 135 -16.15 -2.48 2.10
CA THR A 135 -16.43 -1.16 2.66
C THR A 135 -17.55 -0.45 1.90
N LEU A 136 -17.66 -0.64 0.59
CA LEU A 136 -18.72 -0.04 -0.24
C LEU A 136 -20.08 -0.74 -0.10
N THR A 137 -20.10 -2.06 0.08
CA THR A 137 -21.34 -2.85 0.14
C THR A 137 -21.90 -3.00 1.55
N THR A 138 -21.09 -2.79 2.56
CA THR A 138 -21.47 -3.07 3.96
C THR A 138 -22.33 -1.95 4.54
N ASP A 139 -23.38 -2.33 5.26
CA ASP A 139 -24.23 -1.40 6.01
C ASP A 139 -23.67 -1.06 7.41
N LEU A 140 -22.65 -1.78 7.88
CA LEU A 140 -21.95 -1.44 9.13
C LEU A 140 -21.45 0.01 9.05
N PHE A 141 -21.88 0.80 10.04
CA PHE A 141 -21.51 2.20 10.22
C PHE A 141 -21.97 3.17 9.13
N ARG A 142 -22.92 2.80 8.26
CA ARG A 142 -23.51 3.70 7.25
C ARG A 142 -24.08 4.99 7.86
N GLN A 143 -24.53 4.94 9.12
CA GLN A 143 -25.08 6.10 9.84
C GLN A 143 -24.01 6.98 10.51
N LYS A 144 -22.75 6.55 10.61
CA LYS A 144 -21.67 7.32 11.28
C LYS A 144 -20.90 8.14 10.25
N LYS A 145 -20.79 9.46 10.49
CA LYS A 145 -19.93 10.35 9.69
C LYS A 145 -18.48 10.23 10.16
N PHE A 146 -17.68 9.41 9.48
CA PHE A 146 -16.25 9.24 9.75
C PHE A 146 -15.35 10.31 9.11
N GLN A 147 -15.91 11.45 8.71
CA GLN A 147 -15.15 12.50 8.03
C GLN A 147 -14.01 13.05 8.89
N PHE A 148 -14.15 13.01 10.23
CA PHE A 148 -13.07 13.36 11.13
C PHE A 148 -11.86 12.41 11.00
N LEU A 149 -12.05 11.09 10.82
CA LEU A 149 -10.94 10.14 10.66
C LEU A 149 -10.12 10.46 9.41
N LYS A 150 -10.74 10.99 8.36
CA LYS A 150 -10.02 11.38 7.15
C LYS A 150 -8.99 12.49 7.44
N GLU A 151 -9.36 13.45 8.29
CA GLU A 151 -8.46 14.52 8.71
C GLU A 151 -7.30 13.97 9.55
N TYR A 152 -7.57 13.09 10.53
CA TYR A 152 -6.52 12.39 11.29
C TYR A 152 -5.60 11.56 10.39
N ALA A 153 -6.15 10.77 9.46
CA ALA A 153 -5.37 9.93 8.56
C ALA A 153 -4.42 10.75 7.67
N SER A 154 -4.86 11.93 7.22
CA SER A 154 -4.01 12.84 6.45
C SER A 154 -2.84 13.36 7.29
N TYR A 155 -3.07 13.74 8.54
CA TYR A 155 -1.98 14.19 9.43
C TYR A 155 -1.02 13.05 9.76
N TYR A 156 -1.53 11.86 10.07
CA TYR A 156 -0.72 10.67 10.29
C TYR A 156 0.22 10.41 9.11
N TYR A 157 -0.28 10.50 7.88
CA TYR A 157 0.53 10.31 6.68
C TYR A 157 1.75 11.26 6.61
N PHE A 158 1.63 12.51 7.04
CA PHE A 158 2.76 13.44 7.02
C PHE A 158 3.64 13.37 8.26
N ILE A 159 3.03 13.11 9.43
CA ILE A 159 3.72 13.22 10.72
C ILE A 159 4.51 11.94 11.04
N HIS A 160 4.01 10.75 10.68
CA HIS A 160 4.53 9.47 11.18
C HIS A 160 6.02 9.23 10.95
N VAL A 161 6.61 9.79 9.88
CA VAL A 161 8.05 9.63 9.60
C VAL A 161 8.90 10.27 10.70
N ILE A 162 8.47 11.40 11.27
CA ILE A 162 9.25 12.14 12.27
C ILE A 162 9.40 11.33 13.57
N PRO A 163 8.32 10.84 14.22
CA PRO A 163 8.47 10.00 15.40
C PRO A 163 9.21 8.69 15.13
N VAL A 164 9.06 8.08 13.95
CA VAL A 164 9.74 6.84 13.60
C VAL A 164 11.25 7.04 13.60
N GLU A 165 11.75 8.02 12.83
CA GLU A 165 13.19 8.31 12.72
C GLU A 165 13.79 8.74 14.06
N ILE A 166 13.10 9.63 14.78
CA ILE A 166 13.54 10.09 16.10
C ILE A 166 13.61 8.93 17.09
N SER A 167 12.60 8.06 17.12
CA SER A 167 12.56 6.92 18.04
C SER A 167 13.69 5.94 17.73
N PHE A 168 13.97 5.66 16.45
CA PHE A 168 15.09 4.80 16.07
C PHE A 168 16.44 5.41 16.45
N PHE A 169 16.64 6.71 16.22
CA PHE A 169 17.86 7.41 16.62
C PHE A 169 18.15 7.29 18.12
N PHE A 170 17.13 7.46 18.97
CA PHE A 170 17.30 7.31 20.42
C PHE A 170 17.48 5.86 20.88
N LEU A 171 16.91 4.90 20.16
CA LEU A 171 16.97 3.47 20.52
C LEU A 171 18.20 2.75 19.96
N GLU A 172 18.95 3.38 19.05
CA GLU A 172 20.15 2.82 18.44
C GLU A 172 21.23 2.45 19.48
N THR A 173 21.31 3.22 20.57
CA THR A 173 22.25 2.99 21.68
C THR A 173 21.74 2.02 22.75
N SER A 174 20.50 1.53 22.61
CA SER A 174 19.86 0.65 23.61
C SER A 174 20.22 -0.83 23.38
N SER A 175 20.41 -1.59 24.45
CA SER A 175 20.68 -3.05 24.43
C SER A 175 19.48 -3.92 24.04
N LEU A 176 18.41 -3.32 23.51
CA LEU A 176 17.17 -4.01 23.17
C LEU A 176 17.33 -4.86 21.91
N THR A 177 16.59 -5.97 21.85
CA THR A 177 16.49 -6.76 20.61
C THR A 177 15.76 -5.96 19.53
N LYS A 178 16.09 -6.19 18.25
CA LYS A 178 15.46 -5.50 17.10
C LYS A 178 13.92 -5.57 17.11
N ILE A 179 13.37 -6.70 17.58
CA ILE A 179 11.92 -6.91 17.66
C ILE A 179 11.31 -6.00 18.75
N GLN A 180 11.93 -5.95 19.93
CA GLN A 180 11.47 -5.08 21.02
C GLN A 180 11.58 -3.60 20.66
N GLN A 181 12.68 -3.20 20.00
CA GLN A 181 12.82 -1.85 19.45
C GLN A 181 11.69 -1.53 18.47
N GLY A 182 11.39 -2.43 17.54
CA GLY A 182 10.29 -2.24 16.58
C GLY A 182 8.93 -2.06 17.23
N TRP A 183 8.58 -2.88 18.23
CA TRP A 183 7.34 -2.74 18.99
C TRP A 183 7.27 -1.40 19.75
N LEU A 184 8.38 -0.98 20.37
CA LEU A 184 8.43 0.28 21.09
C LEU A 184 8.26 1.48 20.15
N VAL A 185 9.00 1.50 19.05
CA VAL A 185 8.90 2.55 18.01
C VAL A 185 7.47 2.62 17.47
N PHE A 186 6.84 1.47 17.19
CA PHE A 186 5.46 1.41 16.72
C PHE A 186 4.48 2.07 17.70
N LEU A 187 4.57 1.72 18.99
CA LEU A 187 3.70 2.29 20.03
C LEU A 187 3.93 3.79 20.22
N ILE A 188 5.20 4.22 20.32
CA ILE A 188 5.57 5.63 20.43
C ILE A 188 5.05 6.41 19.23
N THR A 189 5.21 5.88 18.02
CA THR A 189 4.75 6.53 16.79
C THR A 189 3.24 6.72 16.78
N ILE A 190 2.46 5.69 17.16
CA ILE A 190 0.99 5.82 17.22
C ILE A 190 0.57 6.88 18.22
N ILE A 191 1.14 6.84 19.43
CA ILE A 191 0.77 7.77 20.50
C ILE A 191 1.11 9.20 20.10
N THR A 192 2.33 9.44 19.62
CA THR A 192 2.79 10.76 19.19
C THR A 192 2.01 11.28 17.99
N CYS A 193 1.73 10.45 16.98
CA CYS A 193 0.89 10.84 15.84
C CYS A 193 -0.53 11.21 16.28
N GLN A 194 -1.12 10.45 17.20
CA GLN A 194 -2.46 10.76 17.72
C GLN A 194 -2.48 12.10 18.45
N LEU A 195 -1.51 12.33 19.34
CA LEU A 195 -1.41 13.56 20.13
C LEU A 195 -1.18 14.77 19.23
N LEU A 196 -0.21 14.70 18.30
CA LEU A 196 0.10 15.81 17.39
C LEU A 196 -1.08 16.12 16.47
N SER A 197 -1.72 15.09 15.89
CA SER A 197 -2.90 15.28 15.04
C SER A 197 -4.05 15.91 15.82
N TRP A 198 -4.28 15.48 17.07
CA TRP A 198 -5.30 16.05 17.94
C TRP A 198 -5.02 17.52 18.28
N LEU A 199 -3.77 17.87 18.59
CA LEU A 199 -3.34 19.25 18.86
C LEU A 199 -3.55 20.16 17.65
N ILE A 200 -3.13 19.71 16.46
CA ILE A 200 -3.26 20.50 15.22
C ILE A 200 -4.74 20.74 14.87
N ILE A 201 -5.56 19.69 14.93
CA ILE A 201 -7.00 19.79 14.67
C ILE A 201 -7.68 20.68 15.73
N GLY A 202 -7.30 20.53 17.00
CA GLY A 202 -7.82 21.34 18.10
C GLY A 202 -7.48 22.82 17.96
N TYR A 203 -6.24 23.14 17.56
CA TYR A 203 -5.81 24.51 17.32
C TYR A 203 -6.57 25.15 16.15
N LYS A 204 -6.66 24.43 15.02
CA LYS A 204 -7.40 24.88 13.82
C LYS A 204 -8.87 25.21 14.12
N LYS A 205 -9.51 24.43 15.00
CA LYS A 205 -10.90 24.66 15.44
C LYS A 205 -11.08 25.86 16.38
N ARG A 206 -10.01 26.32 17.04
CA ARG A 206 -10.05 27.49 17.93
C ARG A 206 -9.76 28.81 17.21
N THR A 207 -9.09 28.75 16.06
CA THR A 207 -8.71 29.92 15.25
C THR A 207 -9.69 30.24 14.11
N LEU A 208 -10.69 29.38 13.87
CA LEU A 208 -11.79 29.56 12.93
C LEU A 208 -13.08 29.86 13.69
#